data_AF-K1SC08-F1
#
_entry.id   AF-K1SC08-F1
#
_cell.length_a   1.000
_cell.length_b   1.000
_cell.length_c   1.000
_cell.angle_alpha   90.00
_cell.angle_beta   90.00
_cell.angle_gamma   90.00
#
_symmetry.space_group_name_H-M   'P 1'
#
loop_
_entity.id
_entity.type
_entity.pdbx_description
1 polymer ?
#
loop_
_entity_poly.entity_id
_entity_poly.type
_entity_poly.pdbx_seq_one_letter_code
_entity_poly.pdbx_strand_id
1 'polypeptide(L)' 'MKMRMILPMMLIAVLPLGADAQNKSGLVMSNLDKTVKPADSFYQFATGGWQKNNPLP' A
#
# COMPACT_ATOMS: atom_id res chain seq x y z
N MET A 1 -25.72 26.73 -23.91
CA MET A 1 -26.18 25.43 -23.38
C MET A 1 -25.13 24.33 -23.51
N LYS A 2 -24.59 24.03 -24.71
CA LYS A 2 -23.63 22.91 -24.92
C LYS A 2 -22.26 23.05 -24.22
N MET A 3 -21.62 24.21 -24.28
CA MET A 3 -20.26 24.41 -23.73
C MET A 3 -20.19 24.29 -22.19
N ARG A 4 -21.28 24.68 -21.49
CA ARG A 4 -21.32 24.68 -20.01
C ARG A 4 -21.39 23.27 -19.41
N MET A 5 -21.77 22.27 -20.19
CA MET A 5 -21.86 20.87 -19.74
C MET A 5 -20.58 20.07 -20.00
N ILE A 6 -19.63 20.60 -20.80
CA ILE A 6 -18.39 19.88 -21.18
C ILE A 6 -17.44 19.76 -19.99
N LEU A 7 -17.26 20.86 -19.24
CA LEU A 7 -16.42 20.90 -18.04
C LEU A 7 -16.84 19.87 -16.96
N PRO A 8 -18.11 19.80 -16.52
CA PRO A 8 -18.52 18.80 -15.54
C PRO A 8 -18.46 17.36 -16.08
N MET A 9 -18.72 17.13 -17.37
CA MET A 9 -18.59 15.79 -17.97
C MET A 9 -17.14 15.30 -18.03
N MET A 10 -16.18 16.19 -18.36
CA MET A 10 -14.76 15.86 -18.29
C MET A 10 -14.34 15.51 -16.86
N LEU A 11 -14.75 16.29 -15.85
CA LEU A 11 -14.45 16.04 -14.44
C LEU A 11 -14.92 14.65 -13.96
N ILE A 12 -16.08 14.19 -14.42
CA ILE A 12 -16.61 12.86 -14.09
C ILE A 12 -15.79 11.74 -14.77
N ALA A 13 -15.30 11.96 -16.00
CA ALA A 13 -14.54 10.95 -16.75
C ALA A 13 -13.15 10.66 -16.17
N VAL A 14 -12.56 11.58 -15.40
CA VAL A 14 -11.23 11.40 -14.77
C VAL A 14 -11.25 10.81 -13.35
N LEU A 15 -12.43 10.67 -12.72
CA LEU A 15 -12.55 10.08 -11.37
C LEU A 15 -11.97 8.66 -11.23
N PRO A 16 -12.10 7.74 -12.21
CA PRO A 16 -11.61 6.37 -12.06
C PRO A 16 -10.08 6.25 -11.98
N LEU A 17 -9.33 7.26 -12.43
CA LEU A 17 -7.86 7.22 -12.50
C LEU A 17 -7.18 7.46 -11.15
N GLY A 18 -7.91 7.90 -10.13
CA GLY A 18 -7.37 8.15 -8.78
C GLY A 18 -7.47 6.97 -7.81
N ALA A 19 -8.17 5.90 -8.17
CA ALA A 19 -8.52 4.81 -7.25
C ALA A 19 -7.33 3.91 -6.86
N ASP A 20 -6.31 3.78 -7.72
CA ASP A 20 -5.16 2.89 -7.49
C ASP A 20 -4.21 3.38 -6.38
N ALA A 21 -4.24 4.67 -6.05
CA ALA A 21 -3.39 5.23 -5.00
C ALA A 21 -3.82 4.80 -3.59
N GLN A 22 -5.10 4.48 -3.39
CA GLN A 22 -5.63 4.09 -2.07
C GLN A 22 -5.47 2.60 -1.74
N ASN A 23 -5.12 1.76 -2.71
CA ASN A 23 -5.16 0.29 -2.54
C ASN A 23 -3.81 -0.33 -2.15
N LYS A 24 -2.85 0.47 -1.67
CA LYS A 24 -1.56 -0.02 -1.17
C LYS A 24 -1.61 -0.10 0.34
N SER A 25 -1.55 -1.31 0.89
CA SER A 25 -1.51 -1.54 2.34
C SER A 25 -0.34 -0.89 3.07
N GLY A 26 0.69 -0.45 2.33
CA GLY A 26 1.96 0.01 2.88
C GLY A 26 2.82 -1.11 3.47
N LEU A 27 2.34 -2.35 3.43
CA LEU A 27 3.02 -3.52 4.00
C LEU A 27 3.86 -4.22 2.94
N VAL A 28 5.16 -4.32 3.19
CA VAL A 28 6.07 -5.14 2.40
C VAL A 28 6.08 -6.55 2.99
N MET A 29 5.33 -7.47 2.38
CA MET A 29 5.11 -8.81 2.93
C MET A 29 6.38 -9.63 3.16
N SER A 30 7.45 -9.37 2.42
CA SER A 30 8.75 -10.02 2.59
C SER A 30 9.52 -9.57 3.84
N ASN A 31 9.13 -8.46 4.46
CA ASN A 31 9.76 -7.98 5.69
C ASN A 31 9.25 -8.74 6.93
N LEU A 32 8.08 -9.40 6.83
CA LEU A 32 7.47 -10.14 7.92
C LEU A 32 8.16 -11.50 8.13
N ASP A 33 8.38 -11.86 9.38
CA ASP A 33 8.73 -13.23 9.78
C ASP A 33 7.47 -13.96 10.25
N LYS A 34 6.80 -14.66 9.31
CA LYS A 34 5.56 -15.40 9.58
C LYS A 34 5.76 -16.69 10.38
N THR A 35 7.00 -17.02 10.77
CA THR A 35 7.28 -18.15 11.67
C THR A 35 7.09 -17.78 13.15
N VAL A 36 7.10 -16.47 13.45
CA VAL A 36 6.92 -15.94 14.80
C VAL A 36 5.46 -15.50 14.99
N LYS A 37 4.83 -15.90 16.09
CA LYS A 37 3.49 -15.39 16.39
C LYS A 37 3.59 -13.92 16.78
N PRO A 38 2.74 -13.03 16.24
CA PRO A 38 2.73 -11.61 16.60
C PRO A 38 2.53 -11.36 18.10
N ALA A 39 1.81 -12.26 18.78
CA ALA A 39 1.57 -12.19 20.23
C ALA A 39 2.80 -12.54 21.07
N ASP A 40 3.72 -13.36 20.54
CA ASP A 40 4.94 -13.75 21.25
C ASP A 40 6.02 -12.68 21.07
N SER A 41 6.18 -12.15 19.86
CA SER A 41 7.05 -11.00 19.57
C SER A 41 6.58 -10.25 18.32
N PHE A 42 5.87 -9.15 18.53
CA PHE A 42 5.38 -8.33 17.43
C PHE A 42 6.52 -7.72 16.62
N TYR A 43 7.61 -7.30 17.28
CA TYR A 43 8.77 -6.72 16.61
C TYR A 43 9.41 -7.73 15.64
N GLN A 44 9.69 -8.95 16.10
CA GLN A 44 10.30 -9.97 15.26
C GLN A 44 9.35 -10.41 14.13
N PHE A 45 8.06 -10.58 14.41
CA PHE A 45 7.07 -10.85 13.36
C PHE A 45 7.05 -9.75 12.29
N ALA A 46 7.10 -8.47 12.69
CA ALA A 46 7.00 -7.34 11.77
C ALA A 46 8.28 -7.08 10.96
N THR A 47 9.47 -7.37 11.52
CA THR A 47 10.75 -6.96 10.91
C THR A 47 11.74 -8.11 10.65
N GLY A 48 11.49 -9.32 11.12
CA GLY A 48 12.47 -10.41 11.10
C GLY A 48 12.86 -10.85 9.68
N GLY A 49 11.93 -10.80 8.73
CA GLY A 49 12.23 -11.05 7.31
C GLY A 49 13.20 -10.01 6.73
N TRP A 50 13.05 -8.74 7.12
CA TRP A 50 13.98 -7.69 6.71
C TRP A 50 15.37 -7.89 7.32
N GLN A 51 15.46 -8.13 8.63
CA GLN A 51 16.73 -8.32 9.32
C GLN A 51 17.54 -9.49 8.74
N LYS A 52 16.86 -10.60 8.42
CA LYS A 52 17.49 -11.76 7.79
C LYS A 52 18.12 -11.44 6.43
N ASN A 53 17.49 -10.55 5.66
CA ASN A 53 17.97 -10.15 4.33
C ASN A 53 18.97 -8.99 4.36
N ASN A 54 19.21 -8.38 5.53
CA ASN A 54 20.08 -7.20 5.70
C ASN A 54 21.00 -7.42 6.91
N PRO A 55 22.00 -8.32 6.82
CA PRO A 55 22.99 -8.50 7.88
C PRO A 55 23.81 -7.22 8.06
N LEU A 56 24.31 -7.01 9.28
CA LEU A 56 25.20 -5.88 9.56
C LEU A 56 26.50 -6.03 8.74
N PRO A 57 27.02 -4.94 8.14
CA PRO A 57 28.28 -4.95 7.41
C PRO A 57 29.49 -5.12 8.32
#